data_AF-A0A6N7S352-F1
#
_entry.id   AF-A0A6N7S352-F1
#
_cell.length_a   1.000
_cell.length_b   1.000
_cell.length_c   1.000
_cell.angle_alpha   90.00
_cell.angle_beta   90.00
_cell.angle_gamma   90.00
#
_symmetry.space_group_name_H-M   'P 1'
#
loop_
_entity.id
_entity.type
_entity.pdbx_description
1 polymer ?
#
loop_
_entity_poly.entity_id
_entity_poly.type
_entity_poly.pdbx_seq_one_letter_code
_entity_poly.pdbx_strand_id
1 'polypeptide(L)' 'MTCLKVMTFNLKNDLFFTRKNLRWDTRRQYVRNLIASTSPDIIGVQELSDLMREQLQALLPQY' A
#
# COMPACT_ATOMS: atom_id res chain seq x y z
N MET A 1 11.21 25.84 -8.49
CA MET A 1 11.47 24.92 -7.37
C MET A 1 10.52 23.74 -7.52
N THR A 2 11.04 22.52 -7.58
CA THR A 2 10.22 21.30 -7.60
C THR A 2 9.90 20.92 -6.16
N CYS A 3 8.63 20.75 -5.82
CA CYS A 3 8.19 20.27 -4.51
C CYS A 3 7.95 18.76 -4.61
N LEU A 4 8.57 17.97 -3.72
CA LEU A 4 8.36 16.54 -3.63
C LEU A 4 7.54 16.22 -2.38
N LYS A 5 6.48 15.44 -2.55
CA LYS A 5 5.68 14.89 -1.46
C LYS A 5 6.09 13.44 -1.22
N VAL A 6 6.56 13.16 -0.01
CA VAL A 6 7.03 11.83 0.38
C VAL A 6 6.12 11.24 1.45
N MET A 7 5.85 9.95 1.35
CA MET A 7 5.05 9.19 2.32
C MET A 7 5.83 7.98 2.83
N THR A 8 5.66 7.64 4.12
CA THR A 8 6.03 6.34 4.67
C THR A 8 4.82 5.68 5.30
N PHE A 9 4.59 4.40 5.01
CA PHE A 9 3.43 3.69 5.55
C PHE A 9 3.69 2.19 5.69
N ASN A 10 3.58 1.69 6.92
CA ASN A 10 3.63 0.25 7.17
C ASN A 10 2.29 -0.38 6.76
N LEU A 11 2.34 -1.30 5.78
CA LEU A 11 1.15 -1.91 5.19
C LEU A 11 0.62 -3.10 5.98
N LYS A 12 1.36 -3.56 7.00
CA LYS A 12 1.11 -4.76 7.79
C LYS A 12 1.02 -6.03 6.95
N ASN A 13 1.93 -6.96 7.18
CA ASN A 13 1.97 -8.24 6.46
C ASN A 13 0.66 -9.03 6.66
N ASP A 14 0.26 -9.79 5.63
CA ASP A 14 -0.86 -10.72 5.69
C ASP A 14 -0.41 -12.11 6.15
N LEU A 15 -0.33 -12.30 7.47
CA LEU A 15 0.04 -13.58 8.06
C LEU A 15 -1.16 -14.53 8.12
N PHE A 16 -0.90 -15.85 8.19
CA PHE A 16 -1.93 -16.89 8.27
C PHE A 16 -2.97 -16.65 9.39
N PHE A 17 -2.53 -16.15 10.55
CA PHE A 17 -3.40 -15.88 11.71
C PHE A 17 -4.04 -14.48 11.70
N THR A 18 -3.94 -13.74 10.60
CA THR A 18 -4.56 -12.42 10.48
C THR A 18 -6.08 -12.57 10.50
N ARG A 19 -6.75 -11.76 11.34
CA ARG A 19 -8.22 -11.78 11.45
C ARG A 19 -8.84 -11.53 10.07
N LYS A 20 -9.96 -12.22 9.76
CA LYS A 20 -10.60 -12.16 8.44
C LYS A 20 -10.83 -10.73 7.92
N ASN A 21 -11.27 -9.82 8.78
CA ASN A 21 -11.53 -8.41 8.44
C ASN A 21 -10.26 -7.54 8.35
N LEU A 22 -9.11 -8.07 8.75
CA LEU A 22 -7.81 -7.43 8.66
C LEU A 22 -6.92 -8.09 7.59
N ARG A 23 -7.47 -9.01 6.79
CA ARG A 23 -6.74 -9.63 5.68
C ARG A 23 -6.38 -8.59 4.64
N TRP A 24 -5.28 -8.83 3.94
CA TRP A 24 -4.82 -7.94 2.88
C TRP A 24 -5.89 -7.70 1.80
N ASP A 25 -6.63 -8.74 1.39
CA ASP A 25 -7.72 -8.59 0.41
C ASP A 25 -8.78 -7.58 0.85
N THR A 26 -9.06 -7.49 2.15
CA THR A 26 -10.00 -6.51 2.71
C THR A 26 -9.40 -5.10 2.75
N ARG A 27 -8.08 -4.98 2.93
CA ARG A 27 -7.39 -3.70 3.17
C ARG A 27 -6.80 -3.04 1.93
N ARG A 28 -6.40 -3.80 0.91
CA ARG A 28 -5.64 -3.29 -0.26
C ARG A 28 -6.33 -2.15 -0.99
N GLN A 29 -7.68 -2.18 -1.05
CA GLN A 29 -8.46 -1.12 -1.68
C GLN A 29 -8.42 0.18 -0.87
N TYR A 30 -8.40 0.10 0.47
CA TYR A 30 -8.23 1.28 1.33
C TYR A 30 -6.82 1.85 1.23
N VAL A 31 -5.80 0.99 1.14
CA VAL A 31 -4.41 1.41 0.90
C VAL A 31 -4.30 2.15 -0.43
N ARG A 32 -4.86 1.62 -1.52
CA ARG A 32 -4.91 2.31 -2.81
C ARG A 32 -5.60 3.67 -2.69
N ASN A 33 -6.74 3.73 -2.00
CA ASN A 33 -7.48 4.98 -1.84
C ASN A 33 -6.70 6.02 -1.05
N LEU A 34 -5.97 5.61 -0.01
CA LEU A 34 -5.10 6.48 0.78
C LEU A 34 -3.93 7.03 -0.05
N ILE A 35 -3.27 6.18 -0.84
CA ILE A 35 -2.18 6.61 -1.72
C ILE A 35 -2.71 7.58 -2.78
N ALA A 36 -3.86 7.28 -3.37
CA ALA A 36 -4.49 8.15 -4.37
C ALA A 36 -4.98 9.49 -3.81
N SER A 37 -5.45 9.55 -2.56
CA SER A 37 -5.90 10.80 -1.95
C SER A 37 -4.75 11.68 -1.48
N THR A 38 -3.62 11.07 -1.09
CA THR A 38 -2.42 11.78 -0.66
C THR A 38 -1.53 12.19 -1.82
N SER A 39 -1.56 11.44 -2.93
CA SER A 39 -0.74 11.63 -4.13
C SER A 39 0.73 11.94 -3.80
N PRO A 40 1.46 11.03 -3.13
CA PRO A 40 2.89 11.19 -2.89
C PRO A 40 3.68 10.91 -4.17
N ASP A 41 4.75 11.66 -4.43
CA ASP A 41 5.66 11.38 -5.54
C ASP A 41 6.52 10.15 -5.25
N ILE A 42 6.84 9.91 -3.97
CA ILE A 42 7.61 8.75 -3.51
C ILE A 42 6.95 8.18 -2.26
N ILE A 43 6.77 6.85 -2.22
CA ILE A 43 6.29 6.14 -1.04
C ILE A 43 7.26 5.03 -0.62
N GLY A 44 7.66 5.06 0.65
CA GLY A 44 8.32 3.95 1.32
C GLY A 44 7.30 3.10 2.08
N VAL A 45 7.36 1.78 1.93
CA VAL A 45 6.45 0.84 2.61
C VAL A 45 7.21 -0.22 3.38
N GLN A 46 6.60 -0.74 4.44
CA GLN A 46 7.15 -1.82 5.26
C GLN A 46 6.15 -2.98 5.37
N GLU A 47 6.66 -4.16 5.74
CA GLU A 47 5.90 -5.41 5.90
C GLU A 47 5.16 -5.88 4.62
N LEU A 48 5.51 -5.34 3.45
CA LEU A 48 4.95 -5.73 2.17
C LEU A 48 5.61 -7.03 1.68
N SER A 49 4.82 -8.10 1.53
CA SER A 49 5.29 -9.34 0.87
C SER A 49 5.21 -9.24 -0.65
N ASP A 50 5.86 -10.16 -1.37
CA ASP A 50 5.86 -10.17 -2.85
C ASP A 50 4.44 -10.27 -3.43
N LEU A 51 3.60 -11.15 -2.88
CA LEU A 51 2.20 -11.27 -3.31
C LEU A 51 1.41 -9.98 -3.07
N MET A 52 1.62 -9.32 -1.92
CA MET A 52 0.97 -8.04 -1.65
C MET A 52 1.47 -6.95 -2.61
N ARG A 53 2.75 -6.99 -2.96
CA ARG A 53 3.38 -6.03 -3.89
C ARG A 53 2.78 -6.15 -5.28
N GLU A 54 2.71 -7.35 -5.85
CA GLU A 54 2.10 -7.59 -7.16
C GLU A 54 0.66 -7.06 -7.22
N GLN A 55 -0.12 -7.37 -6.19
CA GLN A 55 -1.50 -6.91 -6.09
C GLN A 55 -1.63 -5.39 -5.92
N LEU A 56 -0.72 -4.76 -5.17
CA LEU A 56 -0.72 -3.31 -4.99
C LEU A 56 -0.29 -2.58 -6.26
N GLN A 57 0.73 -3.09 -6.97
CA GLN A 57 1.19 -2.55 -8.25
C GLN A 57 0.09 -2.62 -9.32
N ALA A 58 -0.67 -3.72 -9.37
CA ALA A 58 -1.83 -3.83 -10.25
C ALA A 58 -2.91 -2.76 -9.98
N LEU A 59 -3.01 -2.26 -8.74
CA LEU A 59 -3.95 -1.22 -8.33
C LEU A 59 -3.40 0.21 -8.51
N LEU A 60 -2.09 0.35 -8.72
CA LEU A 60 -1.35 1.61 -8.80
C LEU A 60 -0.39 1.57 -10.02
N PRO A 61 -0.89 1.42 -11.25
CA PRO A 61 -0.06 1.22 -12.44
C PRO A 61 0.87 2.40 -12.77
N GLN A 62 0.64 3.56 -12.15
CA GLN A 62 1.46 4.76 -12.28
C GLN A 62 2.68 4.78 -11.33
N TYR A 63 2.81 3.81 -10.42
CA TYR A 63 3.92 3.67 -9.46
C TYR A 63 4.81 2.46 -9.77
#